data_AF-H8GNK9-F1
#
_entry.id   AF-H8GNK9-F1
#
_cell.length_a   1.000
_cell.length_b   1.000
_cell.length_c   1.000
_cell.angle_alpha   90.00
_cell.angle_beta   90.00
_cell.angle_gamma   90.00
#
_symmetry.space_group_name_H-M   'P 1'
#
loop_
_entity.id
_entity.type
_entity.pdbx_description
1 polymer ?
#
loop_
_entity_poly.entity_id
_entity_poly.type
_entity_poly.pdbx_seq_one_letter_code
_entity_poly.pdbx_strand_id
1 'polypeptide(L)'
;MKQLIKSALHSFLLIAVCVIVKPVFSQDLNPTEKSPAAAEFNDAQQENPQLTIDVLTAPIKSKAELNKYLQTTPIPQSPLRFLSHTHRLKEFLSSLYFGPRGLTSYKTPALEALTPTQAYQILSLFGLQSTVSMLTSLVPVTPLDNVIMTNTTAAPAISCIFGRDGPGCEARSAAICCRS
;
A
#
# COMPACT_ATOMS: atom_id res chain seq x y z
N MET A 1 30.30 38.89 20.82
CA MET A 1 29.87 40.12 20.14
C MET A 1 30.95 40.54 19.14
N LYS A 2 30.58 40.64 17.85
CA LYS A 2 31.23 41.42 16.77
C LYS A 2 32.59 40.87 16.29
N GLN A 3 32.72 40.12 15.18
CA GLN A 3 32.63 40.57 13.78
C GLN A 3 33.25 41.95 13.55
N LEU A 4 34.18 42.06 12.59
CA LEU A 4 34.39 43.17 11.63
C LEU A 4 35.85 43.13 11.16
N ILE A 5 36.17 42.61 9.96
CA ILE A 5 35.99 43.21 8.62
C ILE A 5 37.01 44.33 8.37
N LYS A 6 37.57 44.30 7.14
CA LYS A 6 38.43 45.28 6.45
C LYS A 6 39.92 44.94 6.57
N SER A 7 40.74 45.07 5.55
CA SER A 7 40.60 45.56 4.19
C SER A 7 41.93 45.15 3.54
N ALA A 8 41.86 44.49 2.39
CA ALA A 8 42.08 45.15 1.10
C ALA A 8 43.55 45.41 0.80
N LEU A 9 43.88 45.14 -0.46
CA LEU A 9 44.82 45.93 -1.25
C LEU A 9 46.29 45.73 -0.85
N HIS A 10 47.03 44.95 -1.63
CA HIS A 10 47.83 45.52 -2.71
C HIS A 10 48.60 44.39 -3.40
N SER A 11 48.64 44.49 -4.73
CA SER A 11 49.79 44.08 -5.54
C SER A 11 50.05 42.58 -5.65
N PHE A 12 50.18 41.98 -6.83
CA PHE A 12 50.57 42.51 -8.12
C PHE A 12 50.33 41.35 -9.12
N LEU A 13 49.83 41.66 -10.32
CA LEU A 13 50.46 41.25 -11.58
C LEU A 13 50.69 39.72 -11.77
N LEU A 14 49.94 39.00 -12.59
CA LEU A 14 50.12 38.90 -14.06
C LEU A 14 48.88 38.14 -14.61
N ILE A 15 47.88 38.81 -15.20
CA ILE A 15 47.70 39.04 -16.64
C ILE A 15 48.33 37.94 -17.53
N ALA A 16 47.51 36.98 -17.95
CA ALA A 16 47.67 36.30 -19.23
C ALA A 16 46.30 36.28 -19.94
N VAL A 17 46.13 37.29 -20.79
CA VAL A 17 45.03 37.46 -21.73
C VAL A 17 45.20 36.46 -22.87
N CYS A 18 44.16 35.67 -23.16
CA CYS A 18 43.91 35.11 -24.48
C CYS A 18 42.40 35.15 -24.74
N VAL A 19 41.92 36.35 -25.11
CA VAL A 19 40.74 36.52 -25.98
C VAL A 19 41.27 36.31 -27.40
N ILE A 20 40.59 35.64 -28.33
CA ILE A 20 39.69 36.14 -29.40
C ILE A 20 39.55 34.85 -30.27
N VAL A 21 38.41 34.33 -30.73
CA VAL A 21 37.44 34.86 -31.71
C VAL A 21 36.26 33.86 -31.73
N LYS A 22 35.01 34.36 -31.69
CA LYS A 22 33.84 33.67 -32.27
C LYS A 22 33.56 34.32 -33.63
N PRO A 23 33.01 33.59 -34.60
CA PRO A 23 31.80 34.13 -35.19
C PRO A 23 30.70 33.10 -35.55
N VAL A 24 29.46 33.60 -35.43
CA VAL A 24 28.34 33.49 -36.38
C VAL A 24 27.67 32.11 -36.52
N PHE A 25 26.48 31.87 -35.94
CA PHE A 25 25.10 32.27 -36.30
C PHE A 25 24.57 31.61 -37.59
N SER A 26 23.70 30.60 -37.41
CA SER A 26 22.48 30.41 -38.19
C SER A 26 21.39 29.91 -37.24
N GLN A 27 20.29 30.65 -37.19
CA GLN A 27 19.02 30.20 -36.65
C GLN A 27 18.34 29.35 -37.72
N ASP A 28 17.87 28.17 -37.37
CA ASP A 28 16.72 27.58 -38.04
C ASP A 28 15.59 27.45 -37.02
N LEU A 29 14.41 27.90 -37.41
CA LEU A 29 13.21 27.95 -36.61
C LEU A 29 12.53 26.57 -36.70
N ASN A 30 12.36 25.90 -35.55
CA ASN A 30 11.40 24.85 -35.16
C ASN A 30 10.40 24.36 -36.26
N PRO A 31 10.04 23.06 -36.40
CA PRO A 31 9.75 22.22 -35.24
C PRO A 31 10.03 20.71 -35.32
N THR A 32 10.05 20.14 -34.12
CA THR A 32 9.92 18.70 -33.81
C THR A 32 11.24 17.95 -33.67
N GLU A 33 11.89 18.10 -32.51
CA GLU A 33 12.37 16.90 -31.84
C GLU A 33 12.32 17.09 -30.32
N LYS A 34 11.40 16.33 -29.76
CA LYS A 34 10.99 16.25 -28.36
C LYS A 34 12.19 15.86 -27.49
N SER A 35 12.68 16.81 -26.69
CA SER A 35 13.41 16.51 -25.46
C SER A 35 12.58 15.58 -24.57
N PRO A 36 13.23 14.68 -23.82
CA PRO A 36 12.78 14.48 -22.44
C PRO A 36 13.96 14.63 -21.49
N ALA A 37 13.96 15.79 -20.83
CA ALA A 37 14.34 15.91 -19.43
C ALA A 37 13.41 15.07 -18.54
N ALA A 38 13.92 14.73 -17.34
CA ALA A 38 13.25 14.03 -16.25
C ALA A 38 12.92 12.56 -16.50
N ALA A 39 13.71 11.67 -15.89
CA ALA A 39 13.25 10.34 -15.55
C ALA A 39 12.08 10.48 -14.57
N GLU A 40 10.86 10.40 -15.10
CA GLU A 40 9.63 10.22 -14.33
C GLU A 40 9.74 8.93 -13.51
N PHE A 41 9.57 9.07 -12.20
CA PHE A 41 9.35 7.97 -11.27
C PHE A 41 7.94 7.41 -11.54
N ASN A 42 7.81 6.61 -12.60
CA ASN A 42 6.57 5.93 -12.97
C ASN A 42 6.39 4.66 -12.12
N ASP A 43 6.26 4.83 -10.80
CA ASP A 43 5.66 3.82 -9.93
C ASP A 43 4.17 4.14 -9.81
N ALA A 44 3.41 3.86 -10.87
CA ALA A 44 1.99 3.56 -10.72
C ALA A 44 1.87 2.17 -10.07
N GLN A 45 2.35 2.06 -8.84
CA GLN A 45 2.07 0.93 -7.98
C GLN A 45 0.58 1.02 -7.71
N GLN A 46 -0.22 0.21 -8.40
CA GLN A 46 -1.67 0.17 -8.27
C GLN A 46 -2.01 -0.16 -6.81
N GLU A 47 -2.13 0.89 -6.00
CA GLU A 47 -2.39 0.82 -4.59
C GLU A 47 -3.83 0.33 -4.43
N ASN A 48 -4.00 -0.86 -3.86
CA ASN A 48 -5.33 -1.35 -3.53
C ASN A 48 -5.94 -0.37 -2.50
N PRO A 49 -7.02 0.37 -2.85
CA PRO A 49 -7.58 1.38 -1.96
C PRO A 49 -8.00 0.80 -0.60
N GLN A 50 -8.37 -0.47 -0.58
CA GLN A 50 -8.75 -1.17 0.65
C GLN A 50 -7.57 -1.29 1.63
N LEU A 51 -6.35 -1.55 1.15
CA LEU A 51 -5.17 -1.63 2.01
C LEU A 51 -4.89 -0.26 2.65
N THR A 52 -5.05 0.82 1.89
CA THR A 52 -4.88 2.18 2.42
C THR A 52 -5.92 2.50 3.49
N ILE A 53 -7.19 2.17 3.26
CA ILE A 53 -8.26 2.36 4.25
C ILE A 53 -7.99 1.54 5.52
N ASP A 54 -7.62 0.27 5.37
CA ASP A 54 -7.35 -0.63 6.49
C ASP A 54 -6.22 -0.10 7.37
N VAL A 55 -5.11 0.34 6.75
CA VAL A 55 -3.96 0.94 7.47
C VAL A 55 -4.34 2.26 8.15
N LEU A 56 -5.11 3.13 7.50
CA LEU A 56 -5.50 4.42 8.06
C LEU A 56 -6.45 4.27 9.26
N THR A 57 -7.32 3.26 9.23
CA THR A 57 -8.31 2.98 10.27
C THR A 57 -7.82 2.02 11.37
N ALA A 58 -6.61 1.48 11.23
CA ALA A 58 -6.01 0.55 12.19
C ALA A 58 -5.93 1.15 13.61
N PRO A 59 -6.44 0.43 14.64
CA PRO A 59 -6.29 0.82 16.04
C PRO A 59 -4.85 0.80 16.57
N ILE A 60 -4.00 -0.08 16.04
CA ILE A 60 -2.61 -0.29 16.48
C ILE A 60 -1.67 -0.13 15.30
N LYS A 61 -0.90 0.95 15.29
CA LYS A 61 0.08 1.28 14.24
C LYS A 61 1.53 1.20 14.73
N SER A 62 1.75 1.08 16.03
CA SER A 62 3.08 1.04 16.62
C SER A 62 3.22 0.05 17.78
N LYS A 63 4.46 -0.30 18.12
CA LYS A 63 4.76 -1.13 19.30
C LYS A 63 4.30 -0.48 20.61
N ALA A 64 4.40 0.85 20.72
CA ALA A 64 3.94 1.58 21.89
C ALA A 64 2.42 1.50 22.06
N GLU A 65 1.65 1.64 20.97
CA GLU A 65 0.20 1.46 20.98
C GLU A 65 -0.20 0.02 21.27
N LEU A 66 0.54 -0.98 20.75
CA LEU A 66 0.32 -2.37 21.10
C LEU A 66 0.48 -2.60 22.61
N ASN A 67 1.57 -2.08 23.19
CA ASN A 67 1.80 -2.19 24.63
C ASN A 67 0.70 -1.50 25.43
N LYS A 68 0.26 -0.31 25.00
CA LYS A 68 -0.86 0.40 25.60
C LYS A 68 -2.15 -0.43 25.52
N TYR A 69 -2.47 -0.96 24.34
CA TYR A 69 -3.64 -1.81 24.12
C TYR A 69 -3.65 -3.01 25.06
N LEU A 70 -2.52 -3.71 25.20
CA LEU A 70 -2.40 -4.87 26.09
C LEU A 70 -2.54 -4.52 27.58
N GLN A 71 -2.23 -3.27 27.97
CA GLN A 71 -2.43 -2.79 29.34
C GLN A 71 -3.88 -2.36 29.61
N THR A 72 -4.55 -1.79 28.62
CA THR A 72 -5.91 -1.25 28.76
C THR A 72 -7.01 -2.25 28.42
N THR A 73 -6.68 -3.30 27.67
CA THR A 73 -7.65 -4.27 27.15
C THR A 73 -7.24 -5.68 27.55
N PRO A 74 -7.92 -6.29 28.53
CA PRO A 74 -7.69 -7.67 28.92
C PRO A 74 -7.82 -8.64 27.74
N ILE A 75 -6.92 -9.62 27.63
CA ILE A 75 -6.92 -10.62 26.54
C ILE A 75 -8.29 -11.30 26.35
N PRO A 76 -9.05 -11.73 27.38
CA PRO A 76 -10.35 -12.38 27.18
C PRO A 76 -11.40 -11.51 26.46
N GLN A 77 -11.25 -10.19 26.52
CA GLN A 77 -12.12 -9.21 25.89
C GLN A 77 -11.61 -8.76 24.52
N SER A 78 -10.37 -9.12 24.17
CA SER A 78 -9.72 -8.78 22.91
C SER A 78 -9.90 -9.89 21.87
N PRO A 79 -9.90 -9.58 20.55
CA PRO A 79 -9.71 -10.57 19.50
C PRO A 79 -8.47 -11.44 19.68
N LEU A 80 -7.45 -10.96 20.40
CA LEU A 80 -6.26 -11.76 20.74
C LEU A 80 -6.58 -13.02 21.56
N ARG A 81 -7.77 -13.14 22.15
CA ARG A 81 -8.23 -14.37 22.82
C ARG A 81 -8.25 -15.58 21.90
N PHE A 82 -8.38 -15.45 20.58
CA PHE A 82 -8.36 -16.62 19.70
C PHE A 82 -6.97 -17.27 19.65
N LEU A 83 -5.93 -16.52 20.04
CA LEU A 83 -4.57 -17.02 20.21
C LEU A 83 -4.30 -17.57 21.62
N SER A 84 -5.33 -17.91 22.41
CA SER A 84 -5.23 -18.24 23.86
C SER A 84 -4.20 -19.31 24.23
N HIS A 85 -3.71 -20.11 23.28
CA HIS A 85 -2.49 -20.89 23.48
C HIS A 85 -1.32 -19.92 23.74
N THR A 86 -0.87 -19.80 25.00
CA THR A 86 0.12 -18.81 25.44
C THR A 86 1.36 -18.76 24.55
N HIS A 87 1.81 -19.92 24.04
CA HIS A 87 2.91 -20.01 23.08
C HIS A 87 2.61 -19.28 21.76
N ARG A 88 1.44 -19.51 21.15
CA ARG A 88 1.05 -18.90 19.86
C ARG A 88 0.86 -17.40 19.99
N LEU A 89 0.22 -16.94 21.06
CA LEU A 89 0.09 -15.50 21.32
C LEU A 89 1.47 -14.84 21.45
N LYS A 90 2.37 -15.42 22.25
CA LYS A 90 3.72 -14.90 22.42
C LYS A 90 4.49 -14.89 21.10
N GLU A 91 4.42 -15.98 20.34
CA GLU A 91 5.07 -16.10 19.04
C GLU A 91 4.55 -15.03 18.06
N PHE A 92 3.24 -14.88 17.93
CA PHE A 92 2.62 -13.87 17.10
C PHE A 92 3.09 -12.46 17.49
N LEU A 93 2.94 -12.08 18.77
CA LEU A 93 3.32 -10.75 19.27
C LEU A 93 4.82 -10.45 19.14
N SER A 94 5.67 -11.49 19.22
CA SER A 94 7.12 -11.38 19.02
C SER A 94 7.51 -11.23 17.55
N SER A 95 6.66 -11.72 16.63
CA SER A 95 6.91 -11.67 15.19
C SER A 95 6.49 -10.36 14.52
N LEU A 96 5.75 -9.51 15.23
CA LEU A 96 5.23 -8.26 14.67
C LEU A 96 6.37 -7.27 14.40
N TYR A 97 6.51 -6.87 13.15
CA TYR A 97 7.43 -5.82 12.72
C TYR A 97 6.65 -4.60 12.25
N PHE A 98 6.86 -3.48 12.96
CA PHE A 98 6.21 -2.20 12.69
C PHE A 98 7.14 -1.31 11.85
N GLY A 99 6.63 -0.80 10.74
CA GLY A 99 7.29 0.20 9.90
C GLY A 99 6.63 1.58 10.06
N PRO A 100 7.00 2.55 9.19
CA PRO A 100 6.52 3.94 9.30
C PRO A 100 5.01 4.11 9.18
N ARG A 101 4.32 3.18 8.50
CA ARG A 101 2.88 3.25 8.22
C ARG A 101 2.03 2.32 9.10
N GLY A 102 2.64 1.51 9.96
CA GLY A 102 1.91 0.49 10.70
C GLY A 102 2.62 -0.86 10.70
N LEU A 103 1.86 -1.93 10.95
CA LEU A 103 2.37 -3.28 10.88
C LEU A 103 2.78 -3.61 9.43
N THR A 104 4.02 -4.04 9.25
CA THR A 104 4.61 -4.32 7.93
C THR A 104 4.76 -5.82 7.69
N SER A 105 5.09 -6.60 8.72
CA SER A 105 5.16 -8.06 8.60
C SER A 105 4.87 -8.76 9.92
N TYR A 106 4.47 -10.02 9.82
CA TYR A 106 4.18 -10.93 10.93
C TYR A 106 4.36 -12.38 10.47
N LYS A 107 4.49 -13.31 11.42
CA LYS A 107 4.54 -14.74 11.13
C LYS A 107 3.12 -15.33 11.03
N THR A 108 2.83 -15.99 9.92
CA THR A 108 1.56 -16.66 9.66
C THR A 108 1.31 -17.96 10.45
N PRO A 109 2.33 -18.76 10.87
CA PRO A 109 2.11 -20.01 11.63
C PRO A 109 1.22 -19.87 12.87
N ALA A 110 1.31 -18.71 13.53
CA ALA A 110 0.49 -18.45 14.70
C ALA A 110 -1.02 -18.39 14.38
N LEU A 111 -1.41 -18.14 13.12
CA LEU A 111 -2.80 -18.01 12.65
C LEU A 111 -3.37 -19.29 12.03
N GLU A 112 -2.57 -20.32 11.71
CA GLU A 112 -2.97 -21.49 10.91
C GLU A 112 -4.10 -22.35 11.47
N ALA A 113 -4.43 -22.26 12.76
CA ALA A 113 -5.57 -23.00 13.34
C ALA A 113 -6.80 -22.13 13.58
N LEU A 114 -6.80 -20.90 13.05
CA LEU A 114 -7.91 -19.98 13.19
C LEU A 114 -8.86 -20.09 12.00
N THR A 115 -10.11 -19.73 12.24
CA THR A 115 -11.04 -19.48 11.13
C THR A 115 -10.73 -18.14 10.46
N PRO A 116 -11.09 -17.95 9.18
CA PRO A 116 -10.97 -16.66 8.50
C PRO A 116 -11.57 -15.49 9.27
N THR A 117 -12.74 -15.66 9.90
CA THR A 117 -13.35 -14.63 10.75
C THR A 117 -12.49 -14.27 11.95
N GLN A 118 -11.88 -15.25 12.61
CA GLN A 118 -11.01 -15.00 13.77
C GLN A 118 -9.71 -14.29 13.35
N ALA A 119 -9.09 -14.74 12.25
CA ALA A 119 -7.92 -14.08 11.69
C ALA A 119 -8.23 -12.63 11.27
N TYR A 120 -9.38 -12.40 10.65
CA TYR A 120 -9.87 -11.08 10.28
C TYR A 120 -10.00 -10.16 11.49
N GLN A 121 -10.59 -10.64 12.59
CA GLN A 121 -10.74 -9.84 13.81
C GLN A 121 -9.41 -9.52 14.50
N ILE A 122 -8.40 -10.39 14.38
CA ILE A 122 -7.06 -10.10 14.91
C ILE A 122 -6.34 -9.09 14.01
N LEU A 123 -6.32 -9.33 12.70
CA LEU A 123 -5.61 -8.49 11.75
C LEU A 123 -6.24 -7.11 11.58
N SER A 124 -7.53 -6.95 11.90
CA SER A 124 -8.20 -5.65 11.93
C SER A 124 -7.66 -4.72 13.03
N LEU A 125 -7.08 -5.26 14.10
CA LEU A 125 -6.38 -4.45 15.10
C LEU A 125 -5.17 -3.71 14.50
N PHE A 126 -4.61 -4.25 13.42
CA PHE A 126 -3.40 -3.77 12.79
C PHE A 126 -3.62 -3.22 11.37
N GLY A 127 -4.86 -3.22 10.87
CA GLY A 127 -5.18 -2.75 9.51
C GLY A 127 -4.74 -3.69 8.40
N LEU A 128 -4.73 -5.01 8.65
CA LEU A 128 -4.33 -6.02 7.66
C LEU A 128 -5.45 -7.01 7.33
N GLN A 129 -6.70 -6.68 7.68
CA GLN A 129 -7.85 -7.58 7.54
C GLN A 129 -8.13 -8.00 6.08
N SER A 130 -7.85 -7.15 5.10
CA SER A 130 -8.00 -7.50 3.68
C SER A 130 -6.98 -8.53 3.18
N THR A 131 -5.91 -8.81 3.93
CA THR A 131 -4.90 -9.82 3.58
C THR A 131 -5.32 -11.24 3.97
N VAL A 132 -6.41 -11.41 4.73
CA VAL A 132 -6.88 -12.72 5.24
C VAL A 132 -7.14 -13.72 4.10
N SER A 133 -7.69 -13.25 2.99
CA SER A 133 -7.96 -14.07 1.79
C SER A 133 -6.70 -14.68 1.16
N MET A 134 -5.53 -14.07 1.40
CA MET A 134 -4.23 -14.57 0.92
C MET A 134 -3.66 -15.65 1.84
N LEU A 135 -4.24 -15.85 3.03
CA LEU A 135 -3.80 -16.87 3.99
C LEU A 135 -4.44 -18.22 3.66
N THR A 136 -3.73 -19.04 2.89
CA THR A 136 -4.19 -20.37 2.47
C THR A 136 -4.27 -21.40 3.60
N SER A 137 -3.66 -21.10 4.75
CA SER A 137 -3.57 -21.99 5.91
C SER A 137 -4.76 -21.91 6.86
N LEU A 138 -5.75 -21.04 6.59
CA LEU A 138 -6.93 -20.87 7.45
C LEU A 138 -7.98 -21.94 7.14
N VAL A 139 -8.79 -22.29 8.14
CA VAL A 139 -9.84 -23.32 8.01
C VAL A 139 -11.22 -22.66 8.06
N PRO A 140 -11.92 -22.49 6.91
CA PRO A 140 -13.28 -21.96 6.89
C PRO A 140 -14.26 -22.93 7.55
N VAL A 141 -15.12 -22.42 8.43
CA VAL A 141 -16.15 -23.22 9.13
C VAL A 141 -17.55 -22.71 8.81
N THR A 142 -17.70 -21.40 8.63
CA THR A 142 -19.00 -20.73 8.46
C THR A 142 -19.17 -20.14 7.05
N PRO A 143 -20.41 -19.82 6.62
CA PRO A 143 -20.62 -19.09 5.37
C PRO A 143 -19.89 -17.74 5.34
N LEU A 144 -19.80 -17.04 6.48
CA LEU A 144 -19.06 -15.77 6.59
C LEU A 144 -17.56 -15.97 6.32
N ASP A 145 -16.97 -17.07 6.81
CA ASP A 145 -15.56 -17.38 6.54
C ASP A 145 -15.29 -17.53 5.05
N ASN A 146 -16.20 -18.17 4.32
CA ASN A 146 -16.10 -18.32 2.87
C ASN A 146 -16.18 -16.96 2.17
N VAL A 147 -17.10 -16.10 2.59
CA VAL A 147 -17.19 -14.73 2.06
C VAL A 147 -15.87 -13.98 2.27
N ILE A 148 -15.30 -14.00 3.48
CA ILE A 148 -14.02 -13.36 3.79
C ILE A 148 -12.90 -13.87 2.89
N MET A 149 -12.83 -15.18 2.65
CA MET A 149 -11.81 -15.80 1.79
C MET A 149 -12.02 -15.45 0.30
N THR A 150 -13.26 -15.31 -0.15
CA THR A 150 -13.59 -15.02 -1.57
C THR A 150 -13.56 -13.53 -1.92
N ASN A 151 -13.58 -12.61 -0.93
CA ASN A 151 -13.71 -11.16 -1.18
C ASN A 151 -12.40 -10.49 -1.67
N THR A 152 -11.44 -11.28 -2.16
CA THR A 152 -10.21 -10.79 -2.80
C THR A 152 -10.01 -11.50 -4.12
N THR A 153 -10.93 -11.33 -5.05
CA THR A 153 -10.60 -11.17 -6.48
C THR A 153 -11.85 -10.86 -7.30
N ALA A 154 -11.68 -9.86 -8.16
CA ALA A 154 -12.53 -9.47 -9.28
C ALA A 154 -13.93 -8.96 -8.91
N ALA A 155 -14.18 -7.67 -9.20
CA ALA A 155 -15.50 -7.26 -9.68
C ALA A 155 -16.01 -8.37 -10.62
N PRO A 156 -17.29 -8.81 -10.52
CA PRO A 156 -17.78 -9.79 -11.46
C PRO A 156 -17.43 -9.26 -12.83
N ALA A 157 -16.59 -9.99 -13.57
CA ALA A 157 -16.44 -9.72 -14.99
C ALA A 157 -17.84 -9.97 -15.54
N ILE A 158 -18.65 -8.92 -15.64
CA ILE A 158 -19.83 -8.91 -16.48
C ILE A 158 -19.25 -8.98 -17.88
N SER A 159 -18.87 -10.19 -18.28
CA SER A 159 -18.60 -10.57 -19.63
C SER A 159 -19.95 -10.63 -20.33
N CYS A 160 -20.58 -9.48 -20.53
CA CYS A 160 -21.44 -9.31 -21.68
C CYS A 160 -20.49 -9.28 -22.87
N ILE A 161 -20.21 -10.44 -23.44
CA ILE A 161 -19.51 -10.49 -24.74
C ILE A 161 -20.46 -9.82 -25.73
N PHE A 162 -20.13 -8.58 -26.08
CA PHE A 162 -20.74 -7.87 -27.18
C PHE A 162 -20.65 -8.72 -28.45
N GLY A 163 -21.78 -8.92 -29.13
CA GLY A 163 -21.75 -9.20 -30.57
C GLY A 163 -22.69 -10.29 -31.08
N ARG A 164 -24.00 -10.08 -31.00
CA ARG A 164 -24.83 -9.86 -32.21
C ARG A 164 -26.29 -9.61 -31.82
N ASP A 165 -26.82 -8.53 -32.36
CA ASP A 165 -28.18 -8.05 -32.18
C ASP A 165 -29.20 -9.13 -32.53
N GLY A 166 -29.99 -9.53 -31.54
CA GLY A 166 -31.22 -10.28 -31.71
C GLY A 166 -32.34 -9.55 -30.96
N PRO A 167 -33.53 -9.34 -31.57
CA PRO A 167 -34.61 -8.63 -30.90
C PRO A 167 -35.22 -9.54 -29.82
N GLY A 168 -35.21 -9.11 -28.55
CA GLY A 168 -35.94 -9.84 -27.50
C GLY A 168 -35.57 -9.63 -26.04
N CYS A 169 -34.63 -8.76 -25.67
CA CYS A 169 -34.20 -8.61 -24.27
C CYS A 169 -34.62 -7.26 -23.68
N GLU A 170 -35.80 -7.17 -23.06
CA GLU A 170 -36.21 -5.98 -22.31
C GLU A 170 -35.66 -6.07 -20.87
N ALA A 171 -34.64 -5.25 -20.58
CA ALA A 171 -33.92 -5.28 -19.31
C ALA A 171 -34.77 -4.70 -18.17
N ARG A 172 -35.20 -5.58 -17.26
CA ARG A 172 -35.74 -5.18 -15.95
C ARG A 172 -34.93 -5.87 -14.86
N SER A 173 -33.93 -5.13 -14.36
CA SER A 173 -33.03 -5.48 -13.27
C SER A 173 -31.94 -6.53 -13.55
N ALA A 174 -30.78 -6.27 -12.94
CA ALA A 174 -29.48 -6.85 -13.23
C ALA A 174 -29.38 -8.34 -12.90
N ALA A 175 -29.85 -9.19 -13.83
CA ALA A 175 -29.30 -10.49 -14.21
C ALA A 175 -30.37 -11.27 -15.00
N ILE A 176 -30.44 -11.06 -16.31
CA ILE A 176 -31.20 -11.95 -17.21
C ILE A 176 -30.26 -12.36 -18.33
N CYS A 177 -29.76 -13.59 -18.26
CA CYS A 177 -29.10 -14.27 -19.37
C CYS A 177 -30.13 -15.17 -20.05
N CYS A 178 -30.49 -14.89 -21.30
CA CYS A 178 -31.39 -15.73 -22.09
C CYS A 178 -30.66 -17.00 -22.57
N ARG A 179 -31.30 -18.16 -22.45
CA ARG A 179 -30.87 -19.44 -23.04
C ARG A 179 -31.99 -19.94 -23.96
N SER A 180 -31.61 -20.44 -25.14
CA SER A 180 -32.52 -21.06 -26.11
C SER A 180 -33.15 -22.35 -25.60
#